data_AF-A0A7S0HCP5-F1
#
_entry.id   AF-A0A7S0HCP5-F1
#
_cell.length_a   1.000
_cell.length_b   1.000
_cell.length_c   1.000
_cell.angle_alpha   90.00
_cell.angle_beta   90.00
_cell.angle_gamma   90.00
#
_symmetry.space_group_name_H-M   'P 1'
#
loop_
_entity.id
_entity.type
_entity.pdbx_description
1 polymer ?
#
loop_
_entity_poly.entity_id
_entity_poly.type
_entity_poly.pdbx_seq_one_letter_code
_entity_poly.pdbx_strand_id
1 'polypeptide(L)'
;FEAMEDTQAAEDMNQEDAAAAWRAARAQKSCLHSGKVGQKDSSDGQTWTTFEATWRVGTLPFRLAHNKLATSWKGRTKPTWNGRLEQAVASLKTYGNNTPHSVSMIRMILDSVVTSSYIPEGVTRISQDLGGGLKVWWFFPETLRHQAEAERFIFYVHGPTSSPSSSAHRDLATRIALDAQAAVVLVDYRRTPENTREESQQDISKAFRWFVEQPGVCPANLLVACEGLGASLAINLLCELRDERTRGGADLLPAGLVLISPWVDLAESSGNSWDKFSSVDWVSKRIQSFVAADYAGLLPVSDPLVSALHADFKGFPPAYISVGQCEVYHDQIVALSEKMRGADVIVELDEAQDMVHCYQFFSCLHSACAAGILRIAVFARKFAPGHLRLSTEQVDAIIAQGQGSDVFKPPPT
;
A
#
# COMPACT_ATOMS: atom_id res chain seq x y z
N PHE A 1 -34.71 26.67 30.83
CA PHE A 1 -33.49 26.30 31.56
C PHE A 1 -33.59 24.82 31.90
N GLU A 2 -33.70 23.96 30.89
CA GLU A 2 -32.63 23.52 29.94
C GLU A 2 -31.78 22.43 30.58
N ALA A 3 -31.60 21.22 30.05
CA ALA A 3 -32.23 20.40 29.00
C ALA A 3 -31.65 18.98 29.32
N MET A 4 -32.43 17.91 29.51
CA MET A 4 -33.05 17.06 28.47
C MET A 4 -32.08 16.74 27.33
N GLU A 5 -31.87 15.53 26.82
CA GLU A 5 -32.47 14.18 26.87
C GLU A 5 -31.45 13.32 26.08
N ASP A 6 -31.09 12.11 26.45
CA ASP A 6 -31.88 10.86 26.43
C ASP A 6 -32.17 10.28 25.03
N THR A 7 -32.25 8.95 25.03
CA THR A 7 -32.65 7.96 24.02
C THR A 7 -31.48 7.23 23.31
N GLN A 8 -31.13 5.98 23.67
CA GLN A 8 -31.93 4.75 23.82
C GLN A 8 -32.43 4.22 22.46
N ALA A 9 -31.60 3.40 21.83
CA ALA A 9 -31.96 2.55 20.69
C ALA A 9 -31.06 1.30 20.63
N ALA A 10 -30.91 0.60 21.76
CA ALA A 10 -30.20 -0.69 21.84
C ALA A 10 -31.03 -1.82 22.46
N GLU A 11 -32.30 -1.57 22.77
CA GLU A 11 -33.21 -2.57 23.34
C GLU A 11 -34.46 -2.61 22.46
N ASP A 12 -34.45 -3.54 21.50
CA ASP A 12 -35.61 -4.25 20.92
C ASP A 12 -35.27 -4.73 19.51
N MET A 13 -34.44 -5.78 19.41
CA MET A 13 -34.31 -6.55 18.18
C MET A 13 -35.12 -7.84 18.36
N ASN A 14 -36.29 -7.92 17.72
CA ASN A 14 -37.19 -9.05 17.81
C ASN A 14 -36.52 -10.32 17.26
N GLN A 15 -36.91 -11.51 17.75
CA GLN A 15 -36.30 -12.80 17.40
C GLN A 15 -36.30 -13.09 15.90
N GLU A 16 -37.22 -12.49 15.12
CA GLU A 16 -37.23 -12.60 13.66
C GLU A 16 -36.10 -11.81 12.97
N ASP A 17 -35.69 -10.66 13.51
CA ASP A 17 -34.57 -9.86 13.00
C ASP A 17 -33.22 -10.50 13.36
N ALA A 18 -33.12 -11.10 14.54
CA ALA A 18 -31.98 -11.93 14.91
C ALA A 18 -31.88 -13.18 14.02
N ALA A 19 -33.00 -13.80 13.65
CA ALA A 19 -33.03 -14.92 12.71
C ALA A 19 -32.69 -14.50 11.26
N ALA A 20 -33.07 -13.30 10.83
CA ALA A 20 -32.70 -12.74 9.53
C ALA A 20 -31.20 -12.41 9.46
N ALA A 21 -30.65 -11.76 10.50
CA ALA A 21 -29.21 -11.50 10.64
C ALA A 21 -28.41 -12.81 10.72
N TRP A 22 -28.95 -13.85 11.37
CA TRP A 22 -28.32 -15.17 11.44
C TRP A 22 -28.38 -15.92 10.10
N ARG A 23 -29.46 -15.80 9.32
CA ARG A 23 -29.55 -16.35 7.95
C ARG A 23 -28.60 -15.63 6.98
N ALA A 24 -28.47 -14.30 7.09
CA ALA A 24 -27.51 -13.51 6.30
C ALA A 24 -26.06 -13.88 6.63
N ALA A 25 -25.72 -14.05 7.92
CA ALA A 25 -24.41 -14.53 8.36
C ALA A 25 -24.13 -16.00 7.95
N ARG A 26 -25.18 -16.81 7.73
CA ARG A 26 -25.05 -18.21 7.26
C ARG A 26 -24.93 -18.32 5.74
N ALA A 27 -25.46 -17.36 4.97
CA ALA A 27 -25.24 -17.27 3.53
C ALA A 27 -23.78 -16.92 3.18
N GLN A 28 -23.05 -16.28 4.11
CA GLN A 28 -21.59 -16.04 4.02
C GLN A 28 -20.72 -17.19 4.58
N LYS A 29 -21.31 -18.31 5.03
CA LYS A 29 -20.55 -19.49 5.49
C LYS A 29 -20.20 -20.41 4.33
N SER A 30 -19.05 -20.17 3.74
CA SER A 30 -18.24 -21.24 3.18
C SER A 30 -16.83 -21.27 3.77
N CYS A 31 -16.62 -20.97 5.06
CA CYS A 31 -15.29 -21.13 5.68
C CYS A 31 -15.21 -21.26 7.23
N LEU A 32 -16.27 -21.64 7.96
CA LEU A 32 -16.19 -21.88 9.40
C LEU A 32 -16.49 -23.34 9.75
N HIS A 33 -15.45 -24.11 10.09
CA HIS A 33 -15.58 -25.37 10.84
C HIS A 33 -15.34 -25.13 12.34
N SER A 34 -16.15 -25.83 13.15
CA SER A 34 -16.37 -25.78 14.60
C SER A 34 -15.18 -25.49 15.53
N GLY A 35 -15.34 -24.53 16.44
CA GLY A 35 -14.60 -24.40 17.71
C GLY A 35 -15.54 -24.51 18.91
N LYS A 36 -15.08 -25.10 20.04
CA LYS A 36 -15.88 -25.30 21.26
C LYS A 36 -15.93 -24.02 22.10
N VAL A 37 -17.10 -23.71 22.64
CA VAL A 37 -17.31 -22.65 23.64
C VAL A 37 -17.08 -23.23 25.03
N GLY A 38 -16.20 -22.60 25.83
CA GLY A 38 -16.02 -22.93 27.24
C GLY A 38 -16.40 -21.73 28.10
N GLN A 39 -17.27 -21.95 29.08
CA GLN A 39 -17.72 -20.96 30.06
C GLN A 39 -16.92 -21.19 31.35
N LYS A 40 -16.38 -20.13 31.96
CA LYS A 40 -15.71 -20.23 33.26
C LYS A 40 -16.23 -19.13 34.17
N ASP A 41 -16.88 -19.55 35.25
CA ASP A 41 -17.41 -18.62 36.26
C ASP A 41 -16.28 -18.09 37.14
N SER A 42 -16.27 -16.78 37.34
CA SER A 42 -15.45 -16.11 38.36
C SER A 42 -16.25 -15.99 39.65
N SER A 43 -15.56 -16.01 40.79
CA SER A 43 -16.11 -15.92 42.16
C SER A 43 -16.88 -14.64 42.48
N ASP A 44 -17.02 -13.75 41.51
CA ASP A 44 -17.40 -12.36 41.65
C ASP A 44 -18.78 -12.11 40.99
N GLY A 45 -19.43 -13.17 40.49
CA GLY A 45 -20.76 -13.12 39.90
C GLY A 45 -20.84 -12.60 38.47
N GLN A 46 -19.70 -12.35 37.80
CA GLN A 46 -19.68 -11.99 36.38
C GLN A 46 -19.34 -13.21 35.50
N THR A 47 -20.25 -13.51 34.56
CA THR A 47 -20.08 -14.52 33.50
C THR A 47 -19.30 -13.92 32.33
N TRP A 48 -18.14 -14.49 32.04
CA TRP A 48 -17.35 -14.11 30.86
C TRP A 48 -17.47 -15.17 29.77
N THR A 49 -17.82 -14.74 28.56
CA THR A 49 -17.83 -15.61 27.37
C THR A 49 -16.51 -15.43 26.63
N THR A 50 -15.58 -16.37 26.78
CA THR A 50 -14.33 -16.39 26.00
C THR A 50 -14.58 -17.03 24.63
N PHE A 51 -14.36 -16.27 23.56
CA PHE A 51 -14.33 -16.78 22.19
C PHE A 51 -12.89 -17.17 21.82
N GLU A 52 -12.59 -18.46 21.77
CA GLU A 52 -11.41 -18.96 21.06
C GLU A 52 -11.75 -19.08 19.57
N ALA A 53 -11.56 -17.99 18.82
CA ALA A 53 -11.48 -18.06 17.38
C ALA A 53 -10.11 -18.64 16.99
N THR A 54 -10.05 -19.95 16.79
CA THR A 54 -8.90 -20.58 16.15
C THR A 54 -8.98 -20.30 14.65
N TRP A 55 -8.42 -19.16 14.24
CA TRP A 55 -8.04 -18.98 12.86
C TRP A 55 -7.01 -20.06 12.52
N ARG A 56 -7.32 -20.99 11.61
CA ARG A 56 -6.28 -21.82 10.97
C ARG A 56 -5.50 -20.95 9.99
N VAL A 57 -4.81 -19.95 10.52
CA VAL A 57 -3.60 -19.37 9.94
C VAL A 57 -2.49 -20.35 10.29
N GLY A 58 -1.61 -20.71 9.35
CA GLY A 58 -0.42 -21.51 9.65
C GLY A 58 0.28 -20.97 10.90
N THR A 59 0.13 -21.70 12.00
CA THR A 59 0.34 -21.20 13.36
C THR A 59 1.80 -21.29 13.75
N LEU A 60 2.50 -20.15 13.81
CA LEU A 60 3.57 -19.96 14.81
C LEU A 60 3.85 -18.49 15.18
N PRO A 61 3.84 -17.49 14.27
CA PRO A 61 4.25 -16.14 14.65
C PRO A 61 3.14 -15.26 15.28
N PHE A 62 1.87 -15.51 14.98
CA PHE A 62 0.75 -14.71 15.52
C PHE A 62 0.47 -14.93 17.01
N ARG A 63 0.71 -16.15 17.54
CA ARG A 63 0.44 -16.46 18.95
C ARG A 63 1.39 -15.77 19.93
N LEU A 64 2.63 -15.49 19.53
CA LEU A 64 3.64 -14.89 20.41
C LEU A 64 3.45 -13.38 20.59
N ALA A 65 2.95 -12.66 19.58
CA ALA A 65 2.70 -11.22 19.68
C ALA A 65 1.42 -10.90 20.46
N HIS A 66 0.35 -11.69 20.27
CA HIS A 66 -0.93 -11.47 20.93
C HIS A 66 -0.85 -11.55 22.46
N ASN A 67 -0.01 -12.44 23.00
CA ASN A 67 0.13 -12.63 24.45
C ASN A 67 1.01 -11.57 25.15
N LYS A 68 1.79 -10.76 24.41
CA LYS A 68 2.59 -9.67 24.98
C LYS A 68 2.00 -8.27 24.77
N LEU A 69 1.21 -8.06 23.71
CA LEU A 69 0.58 -6.76 23.43
C LEU A 69 -0.60 -6.44 24.36
N ALA A 70 -1.16 -7.45 25.05
CA ALA A 70 -2.33 -7.29 25.90
C ALA A 70 -2.07 -6.59 27.26
N THR A 71 -0.83 -6.22 27.62
CA THR A 71 -0.50 -5.81 29.00
C THR A 71 -0.10 -4.35 29.22
N SER A 72 -0.24 -3.44 28.25
CA SER A 72 -0.18 -1.99 28.56
C SER A 72 -0.87 -1.09 27.52
N TRP A 73 -2.20 -1.16 27.43
CA TRP A 73 -2.95 -0.21 26.61
C TRP A 73 -2.96 1.16 27.31
N LYS A 74 -2.17 2.13 26.82
CA LYS A 74 -2.01 3.49 27.41
C LYS A 74 -2.88 4.56 26.72
N GLY A 75 -3.81 4.18 25.85
CA GLY A 75 -4.58 5.08 25.00
C GLY A 75 -4.13 5.02 23.53
N ARG A 76 -4.67 5.93 22.70
CA ARG A 76 -4.33 6.02 21.26
C ARG A 76 -2.98 6.71 21.08
N THR A 77 -2.10 6.14 20.24
CA THR A 77 -0.81 6.75 19.88
C THR A 77 -1.01 8.05 19.09
N LYS A 78 -2.06 8.11 18.26
CA LYS A 78 -2.47 9.32 17.53
C LYS A 78 -3.98 9.58 17.62
N PRO A 79 -4.42 10.85 17.60
CA PRO A 79 -5.85 11.20 17.78
C PRO A 79 -6.77 10.58 16.72
N THR A 80 -6.34 10.56 15.45
CA THR A 80 -7.15 10.06 14.35
C THR A 80 -7.24 8.54 14.29
N TRP A 81 -6.37 7.80 14.97
CA TRP A 81 -6.31 6.35 14.86
C TRP A 81 -7.50 5.67 15.57
N ASN A 82 -7.99 4.60 14.96
CA ASN A 82 -8.88 3.65 15.61
C ASN A 82 -8.09 2.48 16.23
N GLY A 83 -8.74 1.66 17.05
CA GLY A 83 -8.08 0.53 17.73
C GLY A 83 -7.49 -0.52 16.79
N ARG A 84 -8.02 -0.67 15.56
CA ARG A 84 -7.52 -1.64 14.57
C ARG A 84 -6.20 -1.18 13.96
N LEU A 85 -6.12 0.08 13.54
CA LEU A 85 -4.89 0.68 13.04
C LEU A 85 -3.81 0.68 14.12
N GLU A 86 -4.16 1.08 15.35
CA GLU A 86 -3.28 1.03 16.51
C GLU A 86 -2.65 -0.36 16.71
N GLN A 87 -3.49 -1.40 16.74
CA GLN A 87 -3.03 -2.77 16.93
C GLN A 87 -2.13 -3.23 15.76
N ALA A 88 -2.47 -2.90 14.52
CA ALA A 88 -1.70 -3.29 13.35
C ALA A 88 -0.31 -2.63 13.33
N VAL A 89 -0.24 -1.31 13.53
CA VAL A 89 1.02 -0.56 13.58
C VAL A 89 1.88 -1.02 14.75
N ALA A 90 1.31 -1.18 15.95
CA ALA A 90 2.03 -1.68 17.12
C ALA A 90 2.58 -3.10 16.92
N SER A 91 1.83 -3.96 16.23
CA SER A 91 2.27 -5.33 15.90
C SER A 91 3.45 -5.30 14.94
N LEU A 92 3.35 -4.59 13.82
CA LEU A 92 4.44 -4.44 12.85
C LEU A 92 5.69 -3.86 13.47
N LYS A 93 5.55 -2.81 14.29
CA LYS A 93 6.66 -2.21 15.04
C LYS A 93 7.33 -3.21 15.97
N THR A 94 6.53 -3.97 16.71
CA THR A 94 7.04 -5.01 17.62
C THR A 94 7.80 -6.08 16.85
N TYR A 95 7.30 -6.51 15.69
CA TYR A 95 8.02 -7.44 14.83
C TYR A 95 9.33 -6.83 14.30
N GLY A 96 9.28 -5.62 13.75
CA GLY A 96 10.46 -4.94 13.21
C GLY A 96 11.60 -4.77 14.21
N ASN A 97 11.26 -4.61 15.50
CA ASN A 97 12.24 -4.46 16.58
C ASN A 97 12.77 -5.78 17.14
N ASN A 98 11.99 -6.87 17.05
CA ASN A 98 12.30 -8.15 17.69
C ASN A 98 12.67 -9.30 16.72
N THR A 99 12.61 -9.08 15.40
CA THR A 99 12.84 -10.12 14.40
C THR A 99 14.34 -10.42 14.17
N PRO A 100 14.75 -11.71 14.10
CA PRO A 100 16.10 -12.14 13.70
C PRO A 100 16.52 -11.79 12.26
N HIS A 101 17.84 -11.85 12.04
CA HIS A 101 18.64 -11.28 10.93
C HIS A 101 18.50 -11.87 9.52
N SER A 102 17.51 -12.72 9.21
CA SER A 102 17.43 -13.30 7.86
C SER A 102 16.45 -12.56 6.96
N VAL A 103 16.88 -12.23 5.74
CA VAL A 103 16.02 -11.63 4.71
C VAL A 103 14.79 -12.50 4.45
N SER A 104 14.95 -13.83 4.47
CA SER A 104 13.84 -14.78 4.34
C SER A 104 12.80 -14.64 5.47
N MET A 105 13.22 -14.36 6.71
CA MET A 105 12.30 -14.18 7.83
C MET A 105 11.61 -12.80 7.78
N ILE A 106 12.33 -11.75 7.39
CA ILE A 106 11.76 -10.42 7.14
C ILE A 106 10.64 -10.51 6.10
N ARG A 107 10.94 -11.14 4.96
CA ARG A 107 10.00 -11.39 3.87
C ARG A 107 8.79 -12.21 4.33
N MET A 108 9.00 -13.31 5.05
CA MET A 108 7.90 -14.16 5.55
C MET A 108 6.95 -13.40 6.51
N ILE A 109 7.50 -12.54 7.37
CA ILE A 109 6.69 -11.78 8.33
C ILE A 109 5.84 -10.73 7.62
N LEU A 110 6.46 -9.95 6.73
CA LEU A 110 5.75 -8.93 5.94
C LEU A 110 4.65 -9.58 5.09
N ASP A 111 4.90 -10.75 4.50
CA ASP A 111 3.83 -11.55 3.89
C ASP A 111 2.73 -11.87 4.88
N SER A 112 3.04 -12.42 6.05
CA SER A 112 2.02 -12.87 7.00
C SER A 112 1.12 -11.74 7.52
N VAL A 113 1.63 -10.51 7.61
CA VAL A 113 0.87 -9.36 8.10
C VAL A 113 0.10 -8.68 6.97
N VAL A 114 0.72 -8.48 5.80
CA VAL A 114 0.09 -7.78 4.67
C VAL A 114 -0.87 -8.70 3.89
N THR A 115 -0.59 -10.00 3.77
CA THR A 115 -1.51 -10.98 3.14
C THR A 115 -2.71 -11.36 4.01
N SER A 116 -2.78 -10.85 5.25
CA SER A 116 -3.98 -10.98 6.09
C SER A 116 -5.12 -10.06 5.62
N SER A 117 -4.86 -9.18 4.64
CA SER A 117 -5.89 -8.38 3.97
C SER A 117 -6.72 -9.22 3.00
N TYR A 118 -8.04 -9.15 3.15
CA TYR A 118 -8.99 -9.73 2.19
C TYR A 118 -8.84 -9.03 0.84
N ILE A 119 -8.37 -9.77 -0.17
CA ILE A 119 -8.29 -9.28 -1.55
C ILE A 119 -9.74 -9.07 -2.04
N PRO A 120 -10.12 -7.84 -2.43
CA PRO A 120 -11.47 -7.57 -2.90
C PRO A 120 -11.91 -8.46 -4.08
N GLU A 121 -13.20 -8.80 -4.12
CA GLU A 121 -13.85 -9.39 -5.30
C GLU A 121 -13.94 -8.36 -6.44
N GLY A 122 -14.32 -8.80 -7.64
CA GLY A 122 -14.48 -7.90 -8.79
C GLY A 122 -13.18 -7.60 -9.54
N VAL A 123 -12.10 -8.36 -9.31
CA VAL A 123 -10.84 -8.26 -10.05
C VAL A 123 -10.37 -9.62 -10.54
N THR A 124 -10.29 -9.76 -11.86
CA THR A 124 -9.65 -10.90 -12.51
C THR A 124 -8.13 -10.76 -12.39
N ARG A 125 -7.47 -11.82 -11.93
CA ARG A 125 -6.03 -11.85 -11.68
C ARG A 125 -5.37 -12.90 -12.56
N ILE A 126 -4.37 -12.48 -13.33
CA ILE A 126 -3.67 -13.35 -14.27
C ILE A 126 -2.18 -13.20 -14.04
N SER A 127 -1.47 -14.32 -13.97
CA SER A 127 -0.02 -14.31 -13.80
C SER A 127 0.62 -14.71 -15.12
N GLN A 128 1.66 -14.00 -15.54
CA GLN A 128 2.34 -14.23 -16.81
C GLN A 128 3.85 -14.29 -16.63
N ASP A 129 4.47 -15.32 -17.20
CA ASP A 129 5.92 -15.52 -17.19
C ASP A 129 6.53 -14.82 -18.42
N LEU A 130 7.54 -13.98 -18.19
CA LEU A 130 8.26 -13.23 -19.23
C LEU A 130 9.64 -13.85 -19.54
N GLY A 131 9.89 -15.05 -19.03
CA GLY A 131 11.14 -15.80 -19.15
C GLY A 131 12.25 -15.29 -18.24
N GLY A 132 13.15 -16.19 -17.84
CA GLY A 132 14.32 -15.86 -17.01
C GLY A 132 13.99 -15.60 -15.53
N GLY A 133 12.86 -16.13 -15.04
CA GLY A 133 12.40 -15.93 -13.67
C GLY A 133 11.64 -14.62 -13.44
N LEU A 134 11.51 -13.76 -14.46
CA LEU A 134 10.71 -12.55 -14.42
C LEU A 134 9.23 -12.88 -14.63
N LYS A 135 8.40 -12.51 -13.67
CA LYS A 135 6.95 -12.75 -13.71
C LYS A 135 6.20 -11.44 -13.50
N VAL A 136 5.02 -11.32 -14.09
CA VAL A 136 4.10 -10.22 -13.83
C VAL A 136 2.74 -10.74 -13.39
N TRP A 137 2.02 -9.91 -12.64
CA TRP A 137 0.64 -10.14 -12.23
C TRP A 137 -0.25 -9.02 -12.74
N TRP A 138 -1.23 -9.40 -13.53
CA TRP A 138 -2.30 -8.54 -13.99
C TRP A 138 -3.44 -8.51 -13.01
N PHE A 139 -4.03 -7.34 -12.86
CA PHE A 139 -5.25 -7.07 -12.11
C PHE A 139 -6.20 -6.30 -13.03
N PHE A 140 -7.28 -6.95 -13.43
CA PHE A 140 -8.32 -6.38 -14.28
C PHE A 140 -9.62 -6.27 -13.49
N PRO A 141 -10.12 -5.07 -13.21
CA PRO A 141 -11.49 -4.89 -12.74
C PRO A 141 -12.46 -5.63 -13.66
N GLU A 142 -13.46 -6.33 -13.12
CA GLU A 142 -14.48 -7.03 -13.91
C GLU A 142 -15.35 -6.09 -14.76
N THR A 143 -15.34 -4.79 -14.43
CA THR A 143 -15.90 -3.71 -15.26
C THR A 143 -15.08 -3.45 -16.54
N LEU A 144 -13.83 -3.92 -16.59
CA LEU A 144 -12.89 -3.85 -17.72
C LEU A 144 -12.56 -5.27 -18.19
N ARG A 145 -13.60 -6.04 -18.58
CA ARG A 145 -13.56 -7.52 -18.69
C ARG A 145 -12.36 -8.06 -19.45
N HIS A 146 -11.75 -7.28 -20.35
CA HIS A 146 -10.47 -7.58 -20.99
C HIS A 146 -9.56 -6.36 -21.14
N GLN A 147 -8.26 -6.60 -21.34
CA GLN A 147 -7.25 -5.56 -21.60
C GLN A 147 -7.63 -4.62 -22.75
N ALA A 148 -8.28 -5.13 -23.80
CA ALA A 148 -8.70 -4.32 -24.95
C ALA A 148 -9.77 -3.25 -24.59
N GLU A 149 -10.45 -3.42 -23.46
CA GLU A 149 -11.43 -2.48 -22.92
C GLU A 149 -10.82 -1.55 -21.87
N ALA A 150 -9.60 -1.83 -21.41
CA ALA A 150 -8.92 -1.00 -20.44
C ALA A 150 -8.36 0.26 -21.14
N GLU A 151 -8.82 1.42 -20.69
CA GLU A 151 -8.39 2.71 -21.23
C GLU A 151 -7.30 3.36 -20.36
N ARG A 152 -7.02 2.79 -19.18
CA ARG A 152 -6.06 3.26 -18.19
C ARG A 152 -5.21 2.10 -17.70
N PHE A 153 -3.90 2.33 -17.68
CA PHE A 153 -2.91 1.32 -17.33
C PHE A 153 -2.02 1.79 -16.18
N ILE A 154 -1.63 0.89 -15.30
CA ILE A 154 -0.69 1.18 -14.22
C ILE A 154 0.38 0.09 -14.20
N PHE A 155 1.63 0.50 -14.39
CA PHE A 155 2.79 -0.34 -14.17
C PHE A 155 3.26 -0.17 -12.73
N TYR A 156 3.14 -1.21 -11.92
CA TYR A 156 3.34 -1.18 -10.48
C TYR A 156 4.67 -1.85 -10.10
N VAL A 157 5.55 -1.08 -9.46
CA VAL A 157 6.86 -1.51 -8.96
C VAL A 157 6.85 -1.56 -7.43
N HIS A 158 6.81 -2.76 -6.86
CA HIS A 158 6.83 -2.92 -5.41
C HIS A 158 8.21 -2.69 -4.79
N GLY A 159 8.30 -2.55 -3.47
CA GLY A 159 9.58 -2.37 -2.76
C GLY A 159 10.50 -3.62 -2.79
N PRO A 160 11.81 -3.49 -3.11
CA PRO A 160 12.73 -4.60 -3.44
C PRO A 160 13.12 -5.59 -2.34
N THR A 161 12.66 -5.45 -1.10
CA THR A 161 13.14 -6.30 0.00
C THR A 161 12.07 -6.83 0.94
N SER A 162 10.81 -6.42 0.75
CA SER A 162 9.78 -6.59 1.77
C SER A 162 8.96 -7.87 1.63
N SER A 163 8.92 -8.54 0.49
CA SER A 163 8.09 -9.75 0.32
C SER A 163 8.85 -10.85 -0.44
N PRO A 164 8.67 -12.16 -0.11
CA PRO A 164 9.25 -13.27 -0.85
C PRO A 164 8.55 -13.49 -2.20
N SER A 165 7.39 -12.88 -2.43
CA SER A 165 6.79 -12.78 -3.76
C SER A 165 6.13 -11.41 -3.96
N SER A 166 5.48 -11.18 -5.07
CA SER A 166 4.57 -10.04 -5.22
C SER A 166 3.30 -10.10 -4.31
N SER A 167 3.09 -11.19 -3.54
CA SER A 167 1.89 -11.52 -2.75
C SER A 167 1.41 -10.40 -1.82
N ALA A 168 2.31 -9.84 -1.00
CA ALA A 168 1.95 -8.79 -0.04
C ALA A 168 1.38 -7.55 -0.73
N HIS A 169 1.82 -7.25 -1.95
CA HIS A 169 1.47 -6.04 -2.67
C HIS A 169 0.20 -6.20 -3.52
N ARG A 170 -0.29 -7.44 -3.67
CA ARG A 170 -1.46 -7.74 -4.51
C ARG A 170 -2.75 -7.11 -3.99
N ASP A 171 -2.93 -6.99 -2.68
CA ASP A 171 -4.11 -6.35 -2.11
C ASP A 171 -4.17 -4.86 -2.50
N LEU A 172 -3.08 -4.13 -2.30
CA LEU A 172 -2.99 -2.72 -2.70
C LEU A 172 -3.14 -2.56 -4.22
N ALA A 173 -2.46 -3.39 -5.02
CA ALA A 173 -2.61 -3.37 -6.48
C ALA A 173 -4.06 -3.66 -6.92
N THR A 174 -4.76 -4.58 -6.26
CA THR A 174 -6.18 -4.90 -6.52
C THR A 174 -7.07 -3.71 -6.20
N ARG A 175 -6.87 -3.06 -5.05
CA ARG A 175 -7.65 -1.89 -4.64
C ARG A 175 -7.41 -0.70 -5.57
N ILE A 176 -6.16 -0.45 -5.95
CA ILE A 176 -5.82 0.57 -6.94
C ILE A 176 -6.49 0.25 -8.29
N ALA A 177 -6.47 -1.01 -8.73
CA ALA A 177 -7.13 -1.41 -9.97
C ALA A 177 -8.64 -1.08 -9.94
N LEU A 178 -9.33 -1.43 -8.85
CA LEU A 178 -10.74 -1.15 -8.65
C LEU A 178 -11.03 0.35 -8.61
N ASP A 179 -10.38 1.07 -7.70
CA ASP A 179 -10.69 2.47 -7.45
C ASP A 179 -10.30 3.34 -8.63
N ALA A 180 -9.16 3.05 -9.28
CA ALA A 180 -8.70 3.77 -10.46
C ALA A 180 -9.38 3.30 -11.74
N GLN A 181 -10.15 2.21 -11.73
CA GLN A 181 -10.69 1.56 -12.93
C GLN A 181 -9.58 1.43 -13.98
N ALA A 182 -8.51 0.73 -13.59
CA ALA A 182 -7.29 0.59 -14.38
C ALA A 182 -6.85 -0.88 -14.45
N ALA A 183 -6.29 -1.28 -15.59
CA ALA A 183 -5.51 -2.51 -15.66
C ALA A 183 -4.15 -2.28 -14.99
N VAL A 184 -3.87 -3.03 -13.91
CA VAL A 184 -2.61 -2.90 -13.17
C VAL A 184 -1.72 -4.10 -13.47
N VAL A 185 -0.44 -3.85 -13.76
CA VAL A 185 0.61 -4.85 -13.88
C VAL A 185 1.59 -4.69 -12.73
N LEU A 186 1.61 -5.65 -11.82
CA LEU A 186 2.59 -5.75 -10.74
C LEU A 186 3.76 -6.63 -11.18
N VAL A 187 4.97 -6.10 -11.14
CA VAL A 187 6.17 -6.84 -11.56
C VAL A 187 6.74 -7.62 -10.37
N ASP A 188 7.01 -8.90 -10.58
CA ASP A 188 7.71 -9.79 -9.65
C ASP A 188 9.14 -9.99 -10.18
N TYR A 189 10.01 -9.05 -9.83
CA TYR A 189 11.38 -8.93 -10.34
C TYR A 189 12.40 -9.57 -9.37
N ARG A 190 13.63 -9.80 -9.86
CA ARG A 190 14.76 -10.28 -9.05
C ARG A 190 15.10 -9.29 -7.94
N ARG A 191 15.37 -9.79 -6.73
CA ARG A 191 15.53 -8.97 -5.52
C ARG A 191 16.85 -9.20 -4.81
N THR A 192 17.28 -8.19 -4.07
CA THR A 192 18.43 -8.26 -3.17
C THR A 192 18.05 -9.00 -1.88
N PRO A 193 19.00 -9.75 -1.28
CA PRO A 193 20.40 -9.91 -1.64
C PRO A 193 20.70 -11.06 -2.62
N GLU A 194 19.70 -11.87 -3.02
CA GLU A 194 19.94 -13.01 -3.92
C GLU A 194 20.39 -12.59 -5.32
N ASN A 195 20.01 -11.39 -5.74
CA ASN A 195 20.40 -10.76 -6.98
C ASN A 195 20.82 -9.31 -6.70
N THR A 196 21.50 -8.71 -7.65
CA THR A 196 21.97 -7.32 -7.57
C THR A 196 20.84 -6.33 -7.88
N ARG A 197 21.00 -5.07 -7.44
CA ARG A 197 20.10 -3.96 -7.79
C ARG A 197 20.05 -3.77 -9.31
N GLU A 198 21.17 -3.94 -9.99
CA GLU A 198 21.27 -3.83 -11.44
C GLU A 198 20.38 -4.87 -12.13
N GLU A 199 20.33 -6.10 -11.61
CA GLU A 199 19.43 -7.15 -12.10
C GLU A 199 17.96 -6.81 -11.82
N SER A 200 17.64 -6.24 -10.65
CA SER A 200 16.31 -5.69 -10.37
C SER A 200 15.92 -4.63 -11.40
N GLN A 201 16.82 -3.68 -11.68
CA GLN A 201 16.57 -2.62 -12.65
C GLN A 201 16.37 -3.17 -14.07
N GLN A 202 17.19 -4.13 -14.50
CA GLN A 202 17.04 -4.80 -15.80
C GLN A 202 15.68 -5.47 -15.94
N ASP A 203 15.20 -6.14 -14.89
CA ASP A 203 13.89 -6.79 -14.88
C ASP A 203 12.75 -5.78 -14.96
N ILE A 204 12.83 -4.67 -14.22
CA ILE A 204 11.87 -3.57 -14.29
C ILE A 204 11.83 -2.97 -15.70
N SER A 205 12.98 -2.66 -16.28
CA SER A 205 13.04 -2.07 -17.62
C SER A 205 12.60 -3.07 -18.71
N LYS A 206 12.87 -4.37 -18.55
CA LYS A 206 12.36 -5.44 -19.43
C LYS A 206 10.84 -5.56 -19.32
N ALA A 207 10.30 -5.60 -18.10
CA ALA A 207 8.86 -5.72 -17.86
C ALA A 207 8.10 -4.50 -18.37
N PHE A 208 8.63 -3.28 -18.18
CA PHE A 208 8.01 -2.06 -18.68
C PHE A 208 7.91 -2.05 -20.20
N ARG A 209 9.02 -2.37 -20.88
CA ARG A 209 9.05 -2.45 -22.36
C ARG A 209 8.08 -3.50 -22.89
N TRP A 210 8.08 -4.68 -22.28
CA TRP A 210 7.10 -5.71 -22.60
C TRP A 210 5.65 -5.22 -22.39
N PHE A 211 5.39 -4.46 -21.32
CA PHE A 211 4.06 -3.96 -21.00
C PHE A 211 3.54 -2.94 -22.02
N VAL A 212 4.39 -1.98 -22.44
CA VAL A 212 4.00 -0.98 -23.45
C VAL A 212 3.82 -1.57 -24.85
N GLU A 213 4.36 -2.76 -25.11
CA GLU A 213 4.12 -3.50 -26.35
C GLU A 213 2.79 -4.28 -26.34
N GLN A 214 2.11 -4.36 -25.20
CA GLN A 214 0.84 -5.08 -25.13
C GLN A 214 -0.29 -4.32 -25.85
N PRO A 215 -1.26 -5.04 -26.45
CA PRO A 215 -2.36 -4.40 -27.18
C PRO A 215 -3.12 -3.39 -26.33
N GLY A 216 -3.34 -2.20 -26.90
CA GLY A 216 -4.10 -1.11 -26.26
C GLY A 216 -3.32 -0.29 -25.23
N VAL A 217 -2.10 -0.70 -24.84
CA VAL A 217 -1.29 0.06 -23.90
C VAL A 217 -0.69 1.26 -24.61
N CYS A 218 -1.07 2.46 -24.17
CA CYS A 218 -0.54 3.72 -24.66
C CYS A 218 0.18 4.43 -23.51
N PRO A 219 1.45 4.88 -23.69
CA PRO A 219 2.16 5.64 -22.65
C PRO A 219 1.38 6.86 -22.14
N ALA A 220 0.60 7.52 -23.00
CA ALA A 220 -0.26 8.66 -22.64
C ALA A 220 -1.45 8.31 -21.72
N ASN A 221 -1.75 7.02 -21.54
CA ASN A 221 -2.76 6.50 -20.62
C ASN A 221 -2.16 5.56 -19.56
N LEU A 222 -0.84 5.57 -19.42
CA LEU A 222 -0.11 4.70 -18.52
C LEU A 222 0.47 5.51 -17.36
N LEU A 223 0.35 4.99 -16.15
CA LEU A 223 1.04 5.51 -14.97
C LEU A 223 2.07 4.50 -14.51
N VAL A 224 3.16 4.99 -13.93
CA VAL A 224 4.04 4.15 -13.11
C VAL A 224 3.68 4.39 -11.66
N ALA A 225 3.37 3.34 -10.92
CA ALA A 225 3.11 3.39 -9.48
C ALA A 225 4.14 2.56 -8.72
N CYS A 226 4.49 2.99 -7.52
CA CYS A 226 5.48 2.29 -6.70
C CYS A 226 5.35 2.67 -5.23
N GLU A 227 5.90 1.83 -4.36
CA GLU A 227 5.99 2.10 -2.92
C GLU A 227 7.37 1.84 -2.33
N GLY A 228 7.68 2.57 -1.25
CA GLY A 228 8.91 2.40 -0.48
C GLY A 228 10.14 2.50 -1.37
N LEU A 229 11.05 1.53 -1.24
CA LEU A 229 12.30 1.48 -2.01
C LEU A 229 12.08 1.17 -3.50
N GLY A 230 10.88 0.74 -3.91
CA GLY A 230 10.51 0.58 -5.32
C GLY A 230 10.50 1.92 -6.07
N ALA A 231 10.39 3.03 -5.33
CA ALA A 231 10.51 4.38 -5.86
C ALA A 231 11.85 4.62 -6.56
N SER A 232 12.97 4.15 -6.00
CA SER A 232 14.28 4.31 -6.65
C SER A 232 14.34 3.58 -7.99
N LEU A 233 13.79 2.36 -8.08
CA LEU A 233 13.73 1.60 -9.34
C LEU A 233 12.81 2.27 -10.38
N ALA A 234 11.66 2.77 -9.95
CA ALA A 234 10.72 3.48 -10.81
C ALA A 234 11.29 4.82 -11.32
N ILE A 235 11.93 5.61 -10.46
CA ILE A 235 12.58 6.86 -10.85
C ILE A 235 13.74 6.59 -11.83
N ASN A 236 14.57 5.58 -11.55
CA ASN A 236 15.66 5.17 -12.45
C ASN A 236 15.12 4.73 -13.83
N LEU A 237 14.00 3.99 -13.87
CA LEU A 237 13.32 3.65 -15.12
C LEU A 237 12.91 4.92 -15.87
N LEU A 238 12.30 5.90 -15.20
CA LEU A 238 11.89 7.15 -15.86
C LEU A 238 13.09 7.97 -16.35
N CYS A 239 14.21 7.98 -15.64
CA CYS A 239 15.47 8.55 -16.14
C CYS A 239 15.93 7.85 -17.42
N GLU A 240 15.95 6.50 -17.44
CA GLU A 240 16.30 5.69 -18.62
C GLU A 240 15.44 6.07 -19.83
N LEU A 241 14.11 6.09 -19.67
CA LEU A 241 13.16 6.41 -20.74
C LEU A 241 13.29 7.85 -21.24
N ARG A 242 13.47 8.81 -20.33
CA ARG A 242 13.69 10.22 -20.70
C ARG A 242 14.98 10.39 -21.49
N ASP A 243 16.06 9.77 -21.04
CA ASP A 243 17.37 9.90 -21.67
C ASP A 243 17.38 9.23 -23.05
N GLU A 244 16.65 8.12 -23.22
CA GLU A 244 16.39 7.50 -24.52
C GLU A 244 15.63 8.42 -25.47
N ARG A 245 14.53 9.04 -25.01
CA ARG A 245 13.78 10.03 -25.79
C ARG A 245 14.68 11.20 -26.23
N THR A 246 15.51 11.71 -25.32
CA THR A 246 16.43 12.83 -25.60
C THR A 246 17.47 12.47 -26.67
N ARG A 247 17.83 11.19 -26.77
CA ARG A 247 18.71 10.64 -27.82
C ARG A 247 17.99 10.30 -29.14
N GLY A 248 16.71 10.65 -29.27
CA GLY A 248 15.90 10.38 -30.46
C GLY A 248 15.19 9.01 -30.46
N GLY A 249 15.13 8.34 -29.30
CA GLY A 249 14.34 7.13 -29.10
C GLY A 249 12.83 7.39 -29.05
N ALA A 250 12.05 6.31 -28.93
CA ALA A 250 10.60 6.40 -28.77
C ALA A 250 10.22 7.15 -27.49
N ASP A 251 9.15 7.95 -27.54
CA ASP A 251 8.60 8.58 -26.34
C ASP A 251 7.75 7.57 -25.57
N LEU A 252 8.41 6.89 -24.62
CA LEU A 252 7.80 5.88 -23.76
C LEU A 252 7.54 6.39 -22.34
N LEU A 253 7.68 7.70 -22.09
CA LEU A 253 7.41 8.25 -20.77
C LEU A 253 5.92 8.08 -20.43
N PRO A 254 5.59 7.64 -19.20
CA PRO A 254 4.21 7.47 -18.77
C PRO A 254 3.54 8.84 -18.60
N ALA A 255 2.21 8.85 -18.57
CA ALA A 255 1.41 10.03 -18.34
C ALA A 255 1.54 10.59 -16.90
N GLY A 256 2.03 9.78 -15.96
CA GLY A 256 2.21 10.19 -14.57
C GLY A 256 3.00 9.17 -13.74
N LEU A 257 3.51 9.64 -12.62
CA LEU A 257 4.25 8.87 -11.61
C LEU A 257 3.50 8.92 -10.27
N VAL A 258 3.25 7.76 -9.66
CA VAL A 258 2.64 7.63 -8.33
C VAL A 258 3.68 7.04 -7.38
N LEU A 259 4.05 7.82 -6.37
CA LEU A 259 5.03 7.49 -5.35
C LEU A 259 4.33 7.35 -3.99
N ILE A 260 4.25 6.13 -3.47
CA ILE A 260 3.61 5.81 -2.19
C ILE A 260 4.71 5.66 -1.13
N SER A 261 4.80 6.61 -0.20
CA SER A 261 5.81 6.60 0.87
C SER A 261 7.22 6.29 0.33
N PRO A 262 7.72 7.03 -0.68
CA PRO A 262 8.91 6.63 -1.41
C PRO A 262 10.16 6.75 -0.52
N TRP A 263 10.95 5.68 -0.45
CA TRP A 263 12.26 5.70 0.20
C TRP A 263 13.32 5.94 -0.86
N VAL A 264 13.79 7.18 -0.94
CA VAL A 264 14.60 7.72 -2.04
C VAL A 264 15.95 8.28 -1.57
N ASP A 265 16.19 8.30 -0.27
CA ASP A 265 17.45 8.73 0.34
C ASP A 265 17.88 7.71 1.40
N LEU A 266 18.82 6.86 1.01
CA LEU A 266 19.46 5.84 1.86
C LEU A 266 20.62 6.44 2.67
N ALA A 267 21.11 7.62 2.28
CA ALA A 267 22.10 8.36 3.05
C ALA A 267 21.49 9.08 4.26
N GLU A 268 20.15 9.15 4.35
CA GLU A 268 19.41 9.88 5.38
C GLU A 268 19.86 11.35 5.48
N SER A 269 20.09 11.99 4.34
CA SER A 269 20.59 13.37 4.25
C SER A 269 19.53 14.44 4.52
N SER A 270 18.25 14.05 4.61
CA SER A 270 17.12 14.97 4.73
C SER A 270 16.53 14.98 6.15
N GLY A 271 16.66 16.12 6.83
CA GLY A 271 15.95 16.43 8.07
C GLY A 271 16.22 15.47 9.23
N ASN A 272 15.22 15.26 10.09
CA ASN A 272 15.30 14.44 11.29
C ASN A 272 14.02 13.64 11.59
N SER A 273 13.26 13.29 10.56
CA SER A 273 12.02 12.49 10.66
C SER A 273 12.21 11.17 11.39
N TRP A 274 13.37 10.53 11.26
CA TRP A 274 13.70 9.33 12.05
C TRP A 274 13.62 9.60 13.56
N ASP A 275 14.20 10.70 14.04
CA ASP A 275 14.18 11.05 15.47
C ASP A 275 12.77 11.42 15.94
N LYS A 276 12.02 12.13 15.10
CA LYS A 276 10.65 12.56 15.39
C LYS A 276 9.65 11.39 15.44
N PHE A 277 9.76 10.46 14.48
CA PHE A 277 8.67 9.54 14.17
C PHE A 277 8.99 8.06 14.39
N SER A 278 10.25 7.68 14.65
CA SER A 278 10.60 6.28 14.98
C SER A 278 9.86 5.73 16.20
N SER A 279 9.35 6.58 17.09
CA SER A 279 8.51 6.19 18.23
C SER A 279 7.07 5.85 17.84
N VAL A 280 6.58 6.33 16.69
CA VAL A 280 5.22 6.13 16.18
C VAL A 280 5.18 5.14 15.01
N ASP A 281 6.01 5.35 13.99
CA ASP A 281 6.05 4.55 12.77
C ASP A 281 6.42 3.07 13.06
N TRP A 282 5.98 2.17 12.18
CA TRP A 282 6.29 0.75 12.26
C TRP A 282 7.62 0.38 11.59
N VAL A 283 8.18 1.28 10.76
CA VAL A 283 9.45 1.06 10.07
C VAL A 283 10.60 0.95 11.07
N SER A 284 11.34 -0.16 10.99
CA SER A 284 12.48 -0.44 11.87
C SER A 284 13.77 0.06 11.25
N LYS A 285 14.43 1.04 11.90
CA LYS A 285 15.75 1.55 11.45
C LYS A 285 16.76 0.43 11.26
N ARG A 286 16.75 -0.55 12.17
CA ARG A 286 17.63 -1.72 12.12
C ARG A 286 17.43 -2.55 10.86
N ILE A 287 16.18 -2.86 10.50
CA ILE A 287 15.88 -3.61 9.27
C ILE A 287 16.29 -2.80 8.05
N GLN A 288 15.96 -1.51 8.04
CA GLN A 288 16.25 -0.66 6.89
C GLN A 288 17.75 -0.46 6.66
N SER A 289 18.59 -0.46 7.70
CA SER A 289 20.04 -0.46 7.50
C SER A 289 20.56 -1.70 6.76
N PHE A 290 19.99 -2.89 7.02
CA PHE A 290 20.35 -4.10 6.26
C PHE A 290 19.84 -4.03 4.83
N VAL A 291 18.59 -3.62 4.64
CA VAL A 291 18.01 -3.43 3.31
C VAL A 291 18.81 -2.43 2.48
N ALA A 292 19.22 -1.31 3.08
CA ALA A 292 20.02 -0.29 2.42
C ALA A 292 21.38 -0.84 1.98
N ALA A 293 22.05 -1.61 2.84
CA ALA A 293 23.33 -2.23 2.52
C ALA A 293 23.19 -3.26 1.37
N ASP A 294 22.21 -4.15 1.46
CA ASP A 294 21.96 -5.17 0.44
C ASP A 294 21.57 -4.54 -0.92
N TYR A 295 20.78 -3.46 -0.89
CA TYR A 295 20.34 -2.74 -2.08
C TYR A 295 21.45 -1.90 -2.72
N ALA A 296 22.25 -1.21 -1.92
CA ALA A 296 23.37 -0.40 -2.42
C ALA A 296 24.47 -1.29 -3.02
N GLY A 297 24.68 -2.48 -2.47
CA GLY A 297 25.73 -3.39 -2.91
C GLY A 297 27.11 -2.73 -2.77
N LEU A 298 27.78 -2.51 -3.90
CA LEU A 298 29.09 -1.84 -3.95
C LEU A 298 29.01 -0.33 -4.16
N LEU A 299 27.84 0.22 -4.45
CA LEU A 299 27.67 1.65 -4.66
C LEU A 299 27.60 2.39 -3.32
N PRO A 300 28.08 3.64 -3.25
CA PRO A 300 27.80 4.51 -2.11
C PRO A 300 26.29 4.66 -1.92
N VAL A 301 25.81 4.72 -0.68
CA VAL A 301 24.38 4.94 -0.39
C VAL A 301 23.86 6.28 -0.93
N SER A 302 24.74 7.25 -1.17
CA SER A 302 24.43 8.55 -1.79
C SER A 302 24.45 8.53 -3.32
N ASP A 303 24.79 7.41 -3.96
CA ASP A 303 24.78 7.31 -5.42
C ASP A 303 23.35 7.53 -5.96
N PRO A 304 23.12 8.33 -7.02
CA PRO A 304 21.79 8.58 -7.56
C PRO A 304 21.02 7.33 -7.99
N LEU A 305 21.71 6.24 -8.35
CA LEU A 305 21.07 4.96 -8.68
C LEU A 305 20.53 4.22 -7.46
N VAL A 306 21.03 4.58 -6.27
CA VAL A 306 20.65 4.02 -4.96
C VAL A 306 19.66 4.96 -4.26
N SER A 307 20.05 6.23 -4.14
CA SER A 307 19.26 7.31 -3.57
C SER A 307 18.72 8.23 -4.67
N ALA A 308 17.56 7.86 -5.20
CA ALA A 308 16.89 8.58 -6.28
C ALA A 308 16.52 10.04 -5.95
N LEU A 309 16.60 10.46 -4.67
CA LEU A 309 16.53 11.88 -4.28
C LEU A 309 17.56 12.71 -5.07
N HIS A 310 18.69 12.11 -5.45
CA HIS A 310 19.76 12.79 -6.20
C HIS A 310 19.61 12.72 -7.73
N ALA A 311 18.55 12.09 -8.26
CA ALA A 311 18.29 12.05 -9.70
C ALA A 311 18.04 13.44 -10.32
N ASP A 312 18.17 13.54 -11.64
CA ASP A 312 17.67 14.68 -12.42
C ASP A 312 16.20 14.43 -12.77
N PHE A 313 15.31 15.35 -12.39
CA PHE A 313 13.86 15.24 -12.62
C PHE A 313 13.37 16.06 -13.81
N LYS A 314 14.25 16.79 -14.49
CA LYS A 314 13.83 17.59 -15.65
C LYS A 314 13.18 16.70 -16.70
N GLY A 315 12.01 17.12 -17.19
CA GLY A 315 11.26 16.40 -18.21
C GLY A 315 10.52 15.15 -17.72
N PHE A 316 10.41 14.96 -16.41
CA PHE A 316 9.54 13.93 -15.81
C PHE A 316 8.06 14.26 -16.02
N PRO A 317 7.19 13.23 -16.01
CA PRO A 317 5.76 13.43 -16.05
C PRO A 317 5.24 13.97 -14.71
N PRO A 318 3.98 14.44 -14.65
CA PRO A 318 3.31 14.79 -13.40
C PRO A 318 3.46 13.69 -12.34
N ALA A 319 3.62 14.07 -11.08
CA ALA A 319 3.85 13.15 -9.98
C ALA A 319 2.85 13.36 -8.85
N TYR A 320 2.27 12.26 -8.37
CA TYR A 320 1.59 12.17 -7.09
C TYR A 320 2.52 11.53 -6.07
N ILE A 321 2.70 12.19 -4.94
CA ILE A 321 3.59 11.74 -3.87
C ILE A 321 2.77 11.67 -2.59
N SER A 322 2.60 10.47 -2.03
CA SER A 322 1.90 10.28 -0.77
C SER A 322 2.88 10.01 0.37
N VAL A 323 2.63 10.61 1.52
CA VAL A 323 3.46 10.46 2.71
C VAL A 323 2.61 10.56 3.97
N GLY A 324 2.93 9.75 4.98
CA GLY A 324 2.35 9.92 6.31
C GLY A 324 3.03 11.05 7.08
N GLN A 325 2.29 11.92 7.75
CA GLN A 325 2.87 12.96 8.61
C GLN A 325 3.66 12.40 9.80
N CYS A 326 3.46 11.13 10.14
CA CYS A 326 4.18 10.42 11.21
C CYS A 326 5.08 9.32 10.65
N GLU A 327 5.58 9.51 9.42
CA GLU A 327 6.45 8.57 8.72
C GLU A 327 7.93 8.92 8.90
N VAL A 328 8.79 7.92 9.10
CA VAL A 328 10.25 8.13 9.29
C VAL A 328 10.96 8.69 8.05
N TYR A 329 10.36 8.55 6.86
CA TYR A 329 10.85 9.09 5.60
C TYR A 329 10.22 10.45 5.23
N HIS A 330 9.43 11.07 6.11
CA HIS A 330 8.67 12.28 5.77
C HIS A 330 9.54 13.40 5.19
N ASP A 331 10.64 13.77 5.86
CA ASP A 331 11.49 14.89 5.41
C ASP A 331 12.14 14.64 4.03
N GLN A 332 12.55 13.40 3.71
CA GLN A 332 13.12 13.10 2.38
C GLN A 332 12.05 13.11 1.27
N ILE A 333 10.81 12.78 1.60
CA ILE A 333 9.70 12.80 0.64
C ILE A 333 9.28 14.25 0.36
N VAL A 334 9.26 15.11 1.37
CA VAL A 334 9.05 16.55 1.18
C VAL A 334 10.17 17.14 0.33
N ALA A 335 11.44 16.84 0.64
CA ALA A 335 12.59 17.30 -0.15
C ALA A 335 12.54 16.81 -1.62
N LEU A 336 12.12 15.56 -1.84
CA LEU A 336 11.88 15.03 -3.20
C LEU A 336 10.83 15.88 -3.92
N SER A 337 9.71 16.20 -3.26
CA SER A 337 8.63 17.00 -3.86
C SER A 337 9.11 18.39 -4.27
N GLU A 338 9.91 19.05 -3.44
CA GLU A 338 10.48 20.37 -3.71
C GLU A 338 11.46 20.31 -4.88
N LYS A 339 12.31 19.29 -4.90
CA LYS A 339 13.28 19.10 -5.98
C LYS A 339 12.61 18.81 -7.33
N MET A 340 11.54 18.01 -7.34
CA MET A 340 10.75 17.76 -8.54
C MET A 340 10.05 19.04 -9.03
N ARG A 341 9.44 19.83 -8.13
CA ARG A 341 8.86 21.13 -8.49
C ARG A 341 9.91 22.10 -9.04
N GLY A 342 11.09 22.14 -8.44
CA GLY A 342 12.23 22.93 -8.91
C GLY A 342 12.75 22.52 -10.29
N ALA A 343 12.39 21.32 -10.76
CA ALA A 343 12.66 20.82 -12.11
C ALA A 343 11.46 20.95 -13.06
N ASP A 344 10.51 21.84 -12.73
CA ASP A 344 9.28 22.13 -13.47
C ASP A 344 8.31 20.94 -13.60
N VAL A 345 8.38 19.96 -12.68
CA VAL A 345 7.42 18.86 -12.62
C VAL A 345 6.16 19.29 -11.87
N ILE A 346 4.98 18.94 -12.40
CA ILE A 346 3.71 19.09 -11.67
C ILE A 346 3.69 18.07 -10.53
N VAL A 347 3.66 18.53 -9.28
CA VAL A 347 3.69 17.65 -8.09
C VAL A 347 2.48 17.87 -7.20
N GLU A 348 1.70 16.81 -7.02
CA GLU A 348 0.64 16.68 -6.02
C GLU A 348 1.20 15.92 -4.80
N LEU A 349 1.53 16.66 -3.73
CA LEU A 349 1.99 16.08 -2.47
C LEU A 349 0.79 15.88 -1.53
N ASP A 350 0.54 14.63 -1.14
CA ASP A 350 -0.48 14.24 -0.18
C ASP A 350 0.16 13.86 1.16
N GLU A 351 0.14 14.81 2.10
CA GLU A 351 0.60 14.61 3.47
C GLU A 351 -0.58 14.15 4.35
N ALA A 352 -0.69 12.85 4.55
CA ALA A 352 -1.80 12.26 5.29
C ALA A 352 -1.61 12.43 6.80
N GLN A 353 -2.58 13.10 7.43
CA GLN A 353 -2.56 13.41 8.86
C GLN A 353 -2.42 12.16 9.73
N ASP A 354 -1.49 12.20 10.67
CA ASP A 354 -1.17 11.13 11.63
C ASP A 354 -0.79 9.76 11.02
N MET A 355 -0.72 9.64 9.69
CA MET A 355 -0.45 8.38 9.02
C MET A 355 1.05 8.01 9.08
N VAL A 356 1.32 6.72 8.97
CA VAL A 356 2.66 6.10 9.01
C VAL A 356 3.09 5.64 7.61
N HIS A 357 4.27 5.02 7.51
CA HIS A 357 4.77 4.48 6.25
C HIS A 357 3.78 3.55 5.55
N CYS A 358 3.59 3.75 4.24
CA CYS A 358 2.71 2.97 3.37
C CYS A 358 1.31 2.73 3.97
N TYR A 359 0.72 3.77 4.56
CA TYR A 359 -0.52 3.66 5.31
C TYR A 359 -1.69 3.06 4.51
N GLN A 360 -1.64 3.12 3.17
CA GLN A 360 -2.60 2.51 2.25
C GLN A 360 -2.73 0.99 2.42
N PHE A 361 -1.68 0.31 2.90
CA PHE A 361 -1.76 -1.12 3.24
C PHE A 361 -2.78 -1.42 4.37
N PHE A 362 -3.13 -0.42 5.19
CA PHE A 362 -4.12 -0.54 6.25
C PHE A 362 -5.52 -0.08 5.83
N SER A 363 -5.80 0.01 4.52
CA SER A 363 -7.08 0.49 3.98
C SER A 363 -8.31 -0.28 4.48
N CYS A 364 -8.17 -1.59 4.77
CA CYS A 364 -9.25 -2.39 5.35
C CYS A 364 -9.48 -2.13 6.86
N LEU A 365 -8.55 -1.44 7.52
CA LEU A 365 -8.56 -1.18 8.96
C LEU A 365 -8.95 0.26 9.29
N HIS A 366 -8.74 1.20 8.37
CA HIS A 366 -8.91 2.63 8.63
C HIS A 366 -9.36 3.40 7.37
N SER A 367 -10.37 4.27 7.51
CA SER A 367 -10.94 5.02 6.38
C SER A 367 -9.94 5.98 5.75
N ALA A 368 -9.11 6.67 6.54
CA ALA A 368 -8.04 7.53 6.01
C ALA A 368 -7.05 6.76 5.11
N CYS A 369 -6.80 5.48 5.41
CA CYS A 369 -5.96 4.61 4.59
C CYS A 369 -6.62 4.23 3.27
N ALA A 370 -7.93 3.96 3.28
CA ALA A 370 -8.70 3.77 2.05
C ALA A 370 -8.78 5.07 1.22
N ALA A 371 -8.94 6.22 1.86
CA ALA A 371 -8.96 7.52 1.19
C ALA A 371 -7.63 7.83 0.47
N GLY A 372 -6.49 7.37 1.01
CA GLY A 372 -5.20 7.46 0.31
C GLY A 372 -5.19 6.72 -1.04
N ILE A 373 -5.87 5.57 -1.15
CA ILE A 373 -6.02 4.83 -2.41
C ILE A 373 -6.94 5.59 -3.38
N LEU A 374 -8.03 6.16 -2.88
CA LEU A 374 -8.94 6.97 -3.69
C LEU A 374 -8.24 8.20 -4.29
N ARG A 375 -7.31 8.82 -3.57
CA ARG A 375 -6.51 9.95 -4.10
C ARG A 375 -5.57 9.52 -5.22
N ILE A 376 -4.96 8.34 -5.13
CA ILE A 376 -4.21 7.73 -6.24
C ILE A 376 -5.13 7.55 -7.46
N ALA A 377 -6.33 7.02 -7.26
CA ALA A 377 -7.31 6.84 -8.34
C ALA A 377 -7.75 8.16 -8.98
N VAL A 378 -7.90 9.22 -8.18
CA VAL A 378 -8.20 10.58 -8.65
C VAL A 378 -7.07 11.11 -9.53
N PHE A 379 -5.83 11.03 -9.07
CA PHE A 379 -4.66 11.40 -9.86
C PHE A 379 -4.60 10.60 -11.17
N ALA A 380 -4.88 9.30 -11.08
CA ALA A 380 -4.87 8.41 -12.23
C ALA A 380 -5.92 8.79 -13.28
N ARG A 381 -7.12 9.18 -12.86
CA ARG A 381 -8.17 9.69 -13.76
C ARG A 381 -7.84 11.04 -14.38
N LYS A 382 -7.10 11.88 -13.67
CA LYS A 382 -6.68 13.20 -14.14
C LYS A 382 -5.62 13.10 -15.25
N PHE A 383 -4.59 12.28 -15.05
CA PHE A 383 -3.42 12.24 -15.95
C PHE A 383 -3.44 11.08 -16.94
N ALA A 384 -4.14 9.99 -16.65
CA ALA A 384 -4.41 8.90 -17.59
C ALA A 384 -5.92 8.73 -17.79
N PRO A 385 -6.62 9.68 -18.43
CA PRO A 385 -8.08 9.71 -18.45
C PRO A 385 -8.72 8.53 -19.20
N GLY A 386 -7.99 7.87 -20.11
CA GLY A 386 -8.65 6.97 -21.06
C GLY A 386 -9.62 7.75 -21.95
N HIS A 387 -10.82 7.21 -22.20
CA HIS A 387 -11.92 7.92 -22.86
C HIS A 387 -12.74 8.81 -21.89
N LEU A 388 -12.51 8.71 -20.57
CA LEU A 388 -13.28 9.43 -19.54
C LEU A 388 -12.43 10.49 -18.84
N ARG A 389 -12.54 11.75 -19.31
CA ARG A 389 -11.94 12.91 -18.63
C ARG A 389 -12.83 13.39 -17.48
N LEU A 390 -12.32 13.37 -16.25
CA LEU A 390 -12.94 14.08 -15.14
C LEU A 390 -12.55 15.56 -15.16
N SER A 391 -13.50 16.44 -14.83
CA SER A 391 -13.24 17.85 -14.53
C SER A 391 -12.59 18.01 -13.15
N THR A 392 -11.91 19.15 -12.93
CA THR A 392 -11.30 19.51 -11.64
C THR A 392 -12.33 19.49 -10.51
N GLU A 393 -13.55 19.97 -10.76
CA GLU A 393 -14.62 19.99 -9.77
C GLU A 393 -15.09 18.58 -9.36
N GLN A 394 -15.11 17.64 -10.31
CA GLN A 394 -15.43 16.23 -10.02
C GLN A 394 -14.32 15.55 -9.22
N VAL A 395 -13.05 15.91 -9.48
CA VAL A 395 -11.89 15.47 -8.72
C VAL A 395 -11.97 15.97 -7.26
N ASP A 396 -12.25 17.25 -7.05
CA ASP A 396 -12.34 17.87 -5.72
C ASP A 396 -13.49 17.31 -4.90
N ALA A 397 -14.63 17.00 -5.53
CA ALA A 397 -15.77 16.38 -4.87
C ALA A 397 -15.45 14.96 -4.33
N ILE A 398 -14.69 14.17 -5.09
CA ILE A 398 -14.24 12.83 -4.65
C ILE A 398 -13.26 12.96 -3.46
N ILE A 399 -12.33 13.93 -3.52
CA ILE A 399 -11.37 14.20 -2.44
C ILE A 399 -12.11 14.59 -1.15
N ALA A 400 -13.11 15.46 -1.24
CA ALA A 400 -13.90 15.93 -0.09
C ALA A 400 -14.67 14.79 0.58
N GLN A 401 -15.17 13.82 -0.18
CA GLN A 401 -15.86 12.63 0.35
C GLN A 401 -14.94 11.72 1.17
N GLY A 402 -13.64 11.67 0.84
CA GLY A 402 -12.64 10.88 1.59
C GLY A 402 -12.20 11.50 2.93
N GLN A 403 -12.58 12.74 3.23
CA GLN A 403 -12.26 13.42 4.50
C GLN A 403 -13.37 13.33 5.56
N GLY A 404 -14.52 12.73 5.21
CA GLY A 404 -15.62 12.49 6.14
C GLY A 404 -15.37 11.26 7.01
N SER A 405 -15.52 11.43 8.33
CA SER A 405 -15.55 10.34 9.30
C SER A 405 -16.85 9.53 9.16
N ASP A 406 -17.04 8.82 8.06
CA ASP A 406 -18.15 7.89 7.95
C ASP A 406 -17.78 6.62 7.17
N VAL A 407 -18.21 5.52 7.75
CA VAL A 407 -17.99 4.14 7.32
C VAL A 407 -18.36 3.99 5.85
N PHE A 408 -17.40 3.54 5.04
CA PHE A 408 -17.64 3.08 3.67
C PHE A 408 -18.78 2.06 3.66
N LYS A 409 -19.95 2.48 3.20
CA LYS A 409 -21.05 1.57 2.82
C LYS A 409 -20.83 1.24 1.34
N PRO A 410 -20.71 -0.05 0.96
CA PRO A 410 -20.65 -0.41 -0.46
C PRO A 410 -21.90 0.10 -1.19
N PRO A 411 -21.79 0.43 -2.49
CA PRO A 411 -22.91 0.93 -3.27
C PRO A 411 -24.03 -0.14 -3.33
N PRO A 412 -25.31 0.28 -3.34
CA PRO A 412 -26.43 -0.65 -3.42
C PRO A 412 -26.50 -1.27 -4.82
N THR A 413 -26.09 -2.53 -4.93
CA THR A 413 -26.89 -3.78 -5.14
C THR A 413 -26.05 -4.83 -5.85
#